data_AF-A0A3M6W0V7-F1
#
_entry.id   AF-A0A3M6W0V7-F1
#
_cell.length_a   1.000
_cell.length_b   1.000
_cell.length_c   1.000
_cell.angle_alpha   90.00
_cell.angle_beta   90.00
_cell.angle_gamma   90.00
#
_symmetry.space_group_name_H-M   'P 1'
#
loop_
_entity.id
_entity.type
_entity.pdbx_description
1 polymer ?
#
loop_
_entity_poly.entity_id
_entity_poly.type
_entity_poly.pdbx_seq_one_letter_code
_entity_poly.pdbx_strand_id
1 'polypeptide(L)'
;WSGNVWKARLFLNYKGIPYQTHWVDYLTLKLTLSSLGCPPNEQGRYTVPTVRLPDGSWIMDSLVIARKLNEMYPDPKLIFDEASLADVQKGLGMTAPPLFPVIMPRIATIVTQDSEAYFREMRAKDYGMPLEEFARSKGGEKAWSDAEPGFRFLAELYGKDNNGPFLMGSQPSFGDFVIVAFIECVMRVGKDMGQRWLSMDERLARVHEACKPWMEKDF
;
A
#
# COMPACT_ATOMS: atom_id res chain seq x y z
N TRP A 1 4.54 -5.10 -6.18
CA TRP A 1 5.14 -3.91 -5.56
C TRP A 1 4.08 -2.93 -5.06
N SER A 2 2.95 -2.72 -5.74
CA SER A 2 1.93 -1.74 -5.34
C SER A 2 1.48 -1.85 -3.88
N GLY A 3 1.61 -0.76 -3.12
CA GLY A 3 1.14 -0.67 -1.74
C GLY A 3 -0.36 -0.87 -1.60
N ASN A 4 -1.17 -0.45 -2.59
CA ASN A 4 -2.62 -0.70 -2.54
C ASN A 4 -2.92 -2.20 -2.64
N VAL A 5 -2.19 -2.94 -3.47
CA VAL A 5 -2.35 -4.39 -3.60
C VAL A 5 -1.84 -5.11 -2.35
N TRP A 6 -0.75 -4.62 -1.75
CA TRP A 6 -0.23 -5.17 -0.49
C TRP A 6 -1.22 -5.10 0.67
N LYS A 7 -2.06 -4.06 0.76
CA LYS A 7 -3.12 -3.98 1.78
C LYS A 7 -4.06 -5.19 1.72
N ALA A 8 -4.53 -5.53 0.51
CA ALA A 8 -5.39 -6.69 0.31
C ALA A 8 -4.64 -8.01 0.51
N ARG A 9 -3.37 -8.10 0.05
CA ARG A 9 -2.53 -9.29 0.24
C ARG A 9 -2.29 -9.60 1.72
N LEU A 10 -1.88 -8.60 2.51
CA LEU A 10 -1.71 -8.72 3.96
C LEU A 10 -2.99 -9.20 4.63
N PHE A 11 -4.13 -8.60 4.25
CA PHE A 11 -5.43 -9.01 4.76
C PHE A 11 -5.74 -10.48 4.44
N LEU A 12 -5.63 -10.90 3.17
CA LEU A 12 -5.88 -12.29 2.75
C LEU A 12 -4.97 -13.27 3.49
N ASN A 13 -3.69 -12.93 3.62
CA ASN A 13 -2.69 -13.75 4.31
C ASN A 13 -2.93 -13.84 5.83
N TYR A 14 -3.37 -12.76 6.46
CA TYR A 14 -3.80 -12.74 7.87
C TYR A 14 -5.00 -13.67 8.09
N LYS A 15 -6.00 -13.57 7.21
CA LYS A 15 -7.21 -14.39 7.26
C LYS A 15 -6.98 -15.85 6.86
N GLY A 16 -5.83 -16.16 6.26
CA GLY A 16 -5.56 -17.48 5.70
C GLY A 16 -6.49 -17.85 4.54
N ILE A 17 -7.04 -16.84 3.84
CA ILE A 17 -7.93 -17.05 2.69
C ILE A 17 -7.06 -17.44 1.49
N PRO A 18 -7.26 -18.61 0.88
CA PRO A 18 -6.56 -18.98 -0.35
C PRO A 18 -6.99 -18.06 -1.49
N TYR A 19 -6.03 -17.60 -2.30
CA TYR A 19 -6.30 -16.81 -3.49
C TYR A 19 -5.33 -17.20 -4.60
N GLN A 20 -5.67 -16.82 -5.84
CA GLN A 20 -4.76 -16.90 -6.96
C GLN A 20 -4.42 -15.49 -7.44
N THR A 21 -3.14 -15.21 -7.64
CA THR A 21 -2.70 -13.92 -8.18
C THR A 21 -2.79 -13.93 -9.70
N HIS A 22 -3.65 -13.07 -10.26
CA HIS A 22 -3.67 -12.76 -11.69
C HIS A 22 -2.93 -11.44 -11.95
N TRP A 23 -1.83 -11.52 -12.69
CA TRP A 23 -1.04 -10.35 -13.06
C TRP A 23 -1.68 -9.62 -14.22
N VAL A 24 -1.77 -8.29 -14.09
CA VAL A 24 -2.33 -7.41 -15.11
C VAL A 24 -1.43 -6.20 -15.27
N ASP A 25 -1.28 -5.76 -16.51
CA ASP A 25 -0.42 -4.65 -16.88
C ASP A 25 -1.19 -3.32 -16.82
N TYR A 26 -0.51 -2.17 -16.64
CA TYR A 26 -1.20 -0.87 -16.59
C TYR A 26 -1.97 -0.58 -17.88
N LEU A 27 -1.43 -0.97 -19.04
CA LEU A 27 -2.06 -0.74 -20.34
C LEU A 27 -3.34 -1.55 -20.52
N THR A 28 -3.34 -2.79 -20.02
CA THR A 28 -4.44 -3.74 -20.22
C THR A 28 -5.43 -3.74 -19.07
N LEU A 29 -5.10 -3.16 -17.91
CA LEU A 29 -5.90 -3.19 -16.68
C LEU A 29 -7.38 -2.90 -16.90
N LYS A 30 -7.68 -1.76 -17.53
CA LYS A 30 -9.07 -1.36 -17.81
C LYS A 30 -9.77 -2.39 -18.69
N LEU A 31 -9.13 -2.78 -19.79
CA LEU A 31 -9.69 -3.73 -20.74
C LEU A 31 -9.96 -5.08 -20.08
N THR A 32 -8.98 -5.63 -19.36
CA THR A 32 -9.07 -6.91 -18.65
C THR A 32 -10.17 -6.91 -17.61
N LEU A 33 -10.26 -5.90 -16.74
CA LEU A 33 -11.31 -5.87 -15.71
C LEU A 33 -12.70 -5.70 -16.34
N SER A 34 -12.82 -4.82 -17.34
CA SER A 34 -14.11 -4.60 -18.01
C SER A 34 -14.59 -5.83 -18.79
N SER A 35 -13.70 -6.58 -19.47
CA SER A 35 -14.07 -7.79 -20.22
C SER A 35 -14.48 -8.95 -19.31
N LEU A 36 -14.02 -8.96 -18.06
CA LEU A 36 -14.44 -9.89 -17.02
C LEU A 36 -15.78 -9.51 -16.35
N GLY A 37 -16.40 -8.40 -16.77
CA GLY A 37 -17.64 -7.90 -16.20
C GLY A 37 -17.47 -7.22 -14.84
N CYS A 38 -16.24 -6.86 -14.44
CA CYS A 38 -16.02 -6.05 -13.25
C CYS A 38 -16.54 -4.63 -13.51
N PRO A 39 -17.39 -4.04 -12.64
CA PRO A 39 -17.75 -2.64 -12.76
C PRO A 39 -16.56 -1.73 -12.40
N PRO A 40 -16.51 -0.48 -12.89
CA PRO A 40 -15.58 0.50 -12.38
C PRO A 40 -15.91 0.84 -10.92
N ASN A 41 -14.94 1.43 -10.21
CA ASN A 41 -15.21 2.00 -8.87
C ASN A 41 -16.12 3.24 -8.95
N GLU A 42 -16.49 3.79 -7.79
CA GLU A 42 -17.38 4.96 -7.67
C GLU A 42 -16.91 6.20 -8.46
N GLN A 43 -15.61 6.28 -8.76
CA GLN A 43 -15.01 7.37 -9.56
C GLN A 43 -14.97 7.05 -11.07
N GLY A 44 -15.59 5.96 -11.51
CA GLY A 44 -15.57 5.52 -12.90
C GLY A 44 -14.20 4.93 -13.34
N ARG A 45 -13.34 4.53 -12.40
CA ARG A 45 -11.98 4.04 -12.69
C ARG A 45 -11.86 2.54 -12.45
N TYR A 46 -10.97 1.92 -13.22
CA TYR A 46 -10.55 0.54 -13.03
C TYR A 46 -9.20 0.52 -12.32
N THR A 47 -9.10 -0.13 -11.16
CA THR A 47 -7.92 -0.10 -10.30
C THR A 47 -7.63 -1.46 -9.68
N VAL A 48 -6.46 -1.59 -9.07
CA VAL A 48 -6.08 -2.75 -8.25
C VAL A 48 -5.81 -2.30 -6.82
N PRO A 49 -6.10 -3.14 -5.81
CA PRO A 49 -6.57 -4.52 -5.93
C PRO A 49 -8.05 -4.61 -6.34
N THR A 50 -8.36 -5.68 -7.07
CA THR A 50 -9.71 -6.13 -7.43
C THR A 50 -9.74 -7.63 -7.19
N VAL A 51 -10.80 -8.14 -6.56
CA VAL A 51 -10.97 -9.59 -6.31
C VAL A 51 -12.32 -10.06 -6.81
N ARG A 52 -12.37 -11.33 -7.22
CA ARG A 52 -13.61 -12.05 -7.52
C ARG A 52 -14.03 -12.84 -6.30
N LEU A 53 -15.26 -12.66 -5.85
CA LEU A 53 -15.83 -13.40 -4.73
C LEU A 53 -16.34 -14.79 -5.17
N PRO A 54 -16.57 -15.71 -4.22
CA PRO A 54 -17.09 -17.05 -4.52
C PRO A 54 -18.44 -17.07 -5.25
N ASP A 55 -19.28 -16.05 -5.05
CA ASP A 55 -20.56 -15.89 -5.76
C ASP A 55 -20.40 -15.38 -7.20
N GLY A 56 -19.15 -15.16 -7.64
CA GLY A 56 -18.79 -14.69 -8.97
C GLY A 56 -18.77 -13.17 -9.13
N SER A 57 -19.20 -12.40 -8.12
CA SER A 57 -19.18 -10.94 -8.13
C SER A 57 -17.75 -10.37 -8.01
N TRP A 58 -17.57 -9.14 -8.47
CA TRP A 58 -16.28 -8.44 -8.43
C TRP A 58 -16.35 -7.27 -7.46
N ILE A 59 -15.31 -7.12 -6.65
CA ILE A 59 -15.15 -5.97 -5.76
C ILE A 59 -13.74 -5.37 -5.92
N MET A 60 -13.69 -4.04 -5.84
CA MET A 60 -12.49 -3.21 -6.00
C MET A 60 -12.34 -2.32 -4.76
N ASP A 61 -11.14 -1.78 -4.56
CA ASP A 61 -10.73 -1.01 -3.37
C ASP A 61 -10.29 -1.90 -2.20
N SER A 62 -9.06 -1.69 -1.72
CA SER A 62 -8.47 -2.54 -0.68
C SER A 62 -9.25 -2.55 0.64
N LEU A 63 -9.87 -1.43 1.03
CA LEU A 63 -10.64 -1.34 2.27
C LEU A 63 -12.02 -2.00 2.10
N VAL A 64 -12.68 -1.78 0.96
CA VAL A 64 -13.96 -2.43 0.63
C VAL A 64 -13.77 -3.95 0.60
N ILE A 65 -12.70 -4.42 -0.06
CA ILE A 65 -12.31 -5.83 -0.10
C ILE A 65 -12.11 -6.39 1.30
N ALA A 66 -11.29 -5.72 2.12
CA ALA A 66 -10.99 -6.17 3.47
C ALA A 66 -12.24 -6.26 4.35
N ARG A 67 -13.12 -5.25 4.32
CA ARG A 67 -14.38 -5.27 5.09
C ARG A 67 -15.30 -6.40 4.66
N LYS A 68 -15.55 -6.52 3.35
CA LYS A 68 -16.45 -7.56 2.80
C LYS A 68 -15.96 -8.96 3.16
N LEU A 69 -14.66 -9.21 3.03
CA LEU A 69 -14.09 -10.52 3.38
C LEU A 69 -14.02 -10.74 4.89
N ASN A 70 -13.85 -9.70 5.72
CA ASN A 70 -13.90 -9.84 7.18
C ASN A 70 -15.31 -10.17 7.68
N GLU A 71 -16.35 -9.75 6.97
CA GLU A 71 -17.75 -10.17 7.21
C GLU A 71 -17.99 -11.62 6.76
N MET A 72 -17.52 -11.98 5.57
CA MET A 72 -17.72 -13.32 5.01
C MET A 72 -16.94 -14.42 5.75
N TYR A 73 -15.77 -14.07 6.27
CA TYR A 73 -14.89 -14.95 7.02
C TYR A 73 -14.63 -14.30 8.37
N PRO A 74 -15.35 -14.65 9.45
CA PRO A 74 -15.25 -13.93 10.73
C PRO A 74 -13.93 -14.19 11.48
N ASP A 75 -13.32 -15.37 11.32
CA ASP A 75 -12.11 -15.78 12.07
C ASP A 75 -10.87 -15.90 11.17
N PRO A 76 -9.66 -15.50 11.62
CA PRO A 76 -9.41 -14.62 12.77
C PRO A 76 -9.94 -13.21 12.49
N LYS A 77 -10.64 -12.59 13.43
CA LYS A 77 -11.19 -11.24 13.22
C LYS A 77 -10.05 -10.22 13.09
N LEU A 78 -10.10 -9.34 12.09
CA LEU A 78 -9.23 -8.16 12.02
C LEU A 78 -9.97 -6.94 12.58
N ILE A 79 -9.27 -6.08 13.32
CA ILE A 79 -9.85 -4.85 13.88
C ILE A 79 -9.88 -3.76 12.80
N PHE A 80 -11.02 -3.08 12.70
CA PHE A 80 -11.20 -1.88 11.89
C PHE A 80 -11.55 -0.73 12.82
N ASP A 81 -10.54 0.03 13.22
CA ASP A 81 -10.71 1.23 14.05
C ASP A 81 -10.65 2.49 13.16
N GLU A 82 -11.77 3.19 13.02
CA GLU A 82 -11.90 4.31 12.08
C GLU A 82 -11.00 5.50 12.47
N ALA A 83 -10.82 5.75 13.77
CA ALA A 83 -9.97 6.82 14.26
C ALA A 83 -8.50 6.57 13.90
N SER A 84 -8.00 5.37 14.20
CA SER A 84 -6.64 4.96 13.85
C SER A 84 -6.45 4.92 12.33
N LEU A 85 -7.44 4.47 11.55
CA LEU A 85 -7.35 4.50 10.09
C LEU A 85 -7.22 5.93 9.55
N ALA A 86 -8.00 6.88 10.08
CA ALA A 86 -7.91 8.29 9.70
C ALA A 86 -6.53 8.89 10.07
N ASP A 87 -6.02 8.58 11.25
CA ASP A 87 -4.69 9.03 11.68
C ASP A 87 -3.58 8.43 10.82
N VAL A 88 -3.64 7.13 10.51
CA VAL A 88 -2.69 6.48 9.59
C VAL A 88 -2.72 7.14 8.21
N GLN A 89 -3.90 7.41 7.67
CA GLN A 89 -4.04 8.08 6.38
C GLN A 89 -3.46 9.49 6.40
N LYS A 90 -3.68 10.24 7.49
CA LYS A 90 -3.08 11.56 7.70
C LYS A 90 -1.55 11.48 7.76
N GLY A 91 -0.99 10.57 8.55
CA GLY A 91 0.46 10.37 8.65
C GLY A 91 1.10 9.98 7.32
N LEU A 92 0.48 9.06 6.57
CA LEU A 92 0.93 8.72 5.21
C LEU A 92 0.76 9.88 4.23
N GLY A 93 -0.27 10.72 4.40
CA GLY A 93 -0.46 11.96 3.64
C GLY A 93 0.63 13.00 3.91
N MET A 94 1.28 12.97 5.07
CA MET A 94 2.45 13.79 5.40
C MET A 94 3.76 13.16 4.93
N THR A 95 3.82 11.83 4.78
CA THR A 95 5.07 11.10 4.50
C THR A 95 5.26 10.77 3.01
N ALA A 96 4.22 10.30 2.33
CA ALA A 96 4.32 9.79 0.97
C ALA A 96 4.51 10.90 -0.09
N PRO A 97 3.77 12.03 -0.07
CA PRO A 97 3.94 13.07 -1.09
C PRO A 97 5.34 13.65 -1.19
N PRO A 98 6.03 13.98 -0.06
CA PRO A 98 7.44 14.41 -0.13
C PRO A 98 8.38 13.38 -0.73
N LEU A 99 8.07 12.08 -0.61
CA LEU A 99 8.91 10.98 -1.10
C LEU A 99 8.58 10.52 -2.53
N PHE A 100 7.47 10.95 -3.13
CA PHE A 100 7.15 10.63 -4.52
C PHE A 100 8.25 10.98 -5.55
N PRO A 101 9.00 12.10 -5.43
CA PRO A 101 10.14 12.38 -6.30
C PRO A 101 11.26 11.32 -6.22
N VAL A 102 11.35 10.57 -5.12
CA VAL A 102 12.34 9.50 -4.92
C VAL A 102 11.76 8.14 -5.34
N ILE A 103 10.46 7.92 -5.07
CA ILE A 103 9.78 6.64 -5.30
C ILE A 103 9.38 6.44 -6.76
N MET A 104 8.73 7.43 -7.38
CA MET A 104 8.10 7.27 -8.70
C MET A 104 9.07 6.99 -9.85
N PRO A 105 10.26 7.62 -9.93
CA PRO A 105 11.24 7.28 -10.96
C PRO A 105 11.70 5.82 -10.88
N ARG A 106 11.83 5.28 -9.66
CA ARG A 106 12.19 3.86 -9.45
C ARG A 106 11.01 2.92 -9.72
N ILE A 107 9.78 3.35 -9.47
CA ILE A 107 8.60 2.59 -9.91
C ILE A 107 8.61 2.44 -11.44
N ALA A 108 8.97 3.49 -12.17
CA ALA A 108 9.04 3.45 -13.63
C ALA A 108 10.02 2.39 -14.16
N THR A 109 11.03 1.98 -13.37
CA THR A 109 11.98 0.93 -13.76
C THR A 109 11.55 -0.50 -13.36
N ILE A 110 10.47 -0.67 -12.59
CA ILE A 110 9.97 -1.99 -12.15
C ILE A 110 8.62 -2.36 -12.76
N VAL A 111 7.94 -1.41 -13.42
CA VAL A 111 6.81 -1.75 -14.30
C VAL A 111 7.32 -2.51 -15.51
N THR A 112 6.43 -3.19 -16.23
CA THR A 112 6.82 -3.88 -17.47
C THR A 112 7.39 -2.88 -18.47
N GLN A 113 8.26 -3.36 -19.36
CA GLN A 113 8.87 -2.51 -20.40
C GLN A 113 7.81 -1.81 -21.26
N ASP A 114 6.71 -2.50 -21.57
CA ASP A 114 5.60 -1.96 -22.37
C ASP A 114 4.82 -0.88 -21.59
N SER A 115 4.70 -1.01 -20.26
CA SER A 115 4.03 -0.05 -19.39
C SER A 115 4.88 1.17 -19.03
N GLU A 116 6.20 1.13 -19.18
CA GLU A 116 7.08 2.17 -18.66
C GLU A 116 6.75 3.56 -19.25
N ALA A 117 6.63 3.65 -20.57
CA ALA A 117 6.31 4.90 -21.26
C ALA A 117 4.95 5.45 -20.82
N TYR A 118 3.93 4.58 -20.75
CA TYR A 118 2.60 4.95 -20.29
C TYR A 118 2.59 5.42 -18.83
N PHE A 119 3.29 4.72 -17.95
CA PHE A 119 3.43 5.10 -16.54
C PHE A 119 4.08 6.49 -16.41
N ARG A 120 5.19 6.72 -17.13
CA ARG A 120 5.90 8.00 -17.15
C ARG A 120 5.01 9.13 -17.64
N GLU A 121 4.25 8.92 -18.72
CA GLU A 121 3.32 9.92 -19.26
C GLU A 121 2.23 10.27 -18.23
N MET A 122 1.62 9.27 -17.60
CA MET A 122 0.59 9.48 -16.59
C MET A 122 1.14 10.24 -15.38
N ARG A 123 2.34 9.89 -14.89
CA ARG A 123 2.96 10.62 -13.77
C ARG A 123 3.44 12.01 -14.14
N ALA A 124 3.85 12.24 -15.38
CA ALA A 124 4.16 13.57 -15.85
C ALA A 124 2.93 14.49 -15.82
N LYS A 125 1.74 13.95 -16.15
CA LYS A 125 0.46 14.67 -15.99
C LYS A 125 0.12 14.93 -14.52
N ASP A 126 0.31 13.92 -13.65
CA ASP A 126 0.01 14.05 -12.22
C ASP A 126 0.90 15.10 -11.52
N TYR A 127 2.17 15.21 -11.91
CA TYR A 127 3.15 16.09 -11.25
C TYR A 127 3.48 17.37 -12.03
N GLY A 128 2.97 17.49 -13.26
CA GLY A 128 3.23 18.63 -14.15
C GLY A 128 4.64 18.70 -14.74
N MET A 129 5.45 17.64 -14.60
CA MET A 129 6.82 17.56 -15.12
C MET A 129 7.29 16.11 -15.29
N PRO A 130 8.28 15.83 -16.16
CA PRO A 130 8.87 14.49 -16.29
C PRO A 130 9.43 13.95 -14.96
N LEU A 131 9.43 12.63 -14.78
CA LEU A 131 9.90 11.99 -13.55
C LEU A 131 11.37 12.28 -13.25
N GLU A 132 12.22 12.41 -14.27
CA GLU A 132 13.63 12.77 -14.14
C GLU A 132 13.80 14.18 -13.57
N GLU A 133 12.99 15.12 -14.05
CA GLU A 133 12.99 16.49 -13.55
C GLU A 133 12.41 16.57 -12.14
N PHE A 134 11.36 15.81 -11.88
CA PHE A 134 10.76 15.69 -10.55
C PHE A 134 11.78 15.17 -9.53
N ALA A 135 12.50 14.11 -9.87
CA ALA A 135 13.57 13.54 -9.05
C ALA A 135 14.70 14.54 -8.80
N ARG A 136 15.17 15.23 -9.85
CA ARG A 136 16.26 16.20 -9.76
C ARG A 136 15.91 17.44 -8.94
N SER A 137 14.67 17.93 -9.08
CA SER A 137 14.23 19.18 -8.45
C SER A 137 13.72 19.01 -7.02
N LYS A 138 13.12 17.86 -6.70
CA LYS A 138 12.41 17.64 -5.43
C LYS A 138 12.82 16.36 -4.70
N GLY A 139 13.71 15.55 -5.25
CA GLY A 139 14.19 14.30 -4.63
C GLY A 139 15.37 14.48 -3.68
N GLY A 140 16.16 13.41 -3.53
CA GLY A 140 17.35 13.40 -2.67
C GLY A 140 17.05 13.51 -1.18
N GLU A 141 18.02 13.99 -0.40
CA GLU A 141 17.91 14.11 1.06
C GLU A 141 16.82 15.07 1.51
N LYS A 142 16.56 16.12 0.72
CA LYS A 142 15.49 17.08 1.04
C LYS A 142 14.13 16.41 1.11
N ALA A 143 13.82 15.50 0.17
CA ALA A 143 12.57 14.74 0.17
C ALA A 143 12.36 13.94 1.46
N TRP A 144 13.43 13.35 1.99
CA TRP A 144 13.40 12.61 3.24
C TRP A 144 13.24 13.51 4.45
N SER A 145 13.96 14.64 4.48
CA SER A 145 13.80 15.64 5.54
C SER A 145 12.38 16.22 5.59
N ASP A 146 11.80 16.52 4.43
CA ASP A 146 10.42 17.00 4.31
C ASP A 146 9.39 15.94 4.77
N ALA A 147 9.74 14.65 4.74
CA ALA A 147 8.90 13.54 5.18
C ALA A 147 9.03 13.23 6.69
N GLU A 148 10.08 13.70 7.37
CA GLU A 148 10.34 13.44 8.80
C GLU A 148 9.14 13.74 9.72
N PRO A 149 8.37 14.84 9.54
CA PRO A 149 7.18 15.08 10.37
C PRO A 149 6.14 13.97 10.23
N GLY A 150 5.98 13.41 9.03
CA GLY A 150 5.06 12.30 8.77
C GLY A 150 5.52 11.00 9.42
N PHE A 151 6.82 10.69 9.34
CA PHE A 151 7.40 9.55 10.05
C PHE A 151 7.19 9.63 11.56
N ARG A 152 7.48 10.79 12.15
CA ARG A 152 7.28 11.03 13.58
C ARG A 152 5.81 10.84 13.97
N PHE A 153 4.91 11.45 13.20
CA PHE A 153 3.47 11.33 13.44
C PHE A 153 3.01 9.86 13.41
N LEU A 154 3.40 9.10 12.38
CA LEU A 154 3.07 7.68 12.26
C LEU A 154 3.63 6.86 13.42
N ALA A 155 4.87 7.11 13.81
CA ALA A 155 5.50 6.39 14.90
C ALA A 155 4.83 6.67 16.25
N GLU A 156 4.38 7.91 16.49
CA GLU A 156 3.63 8.31 17.68
C GLU A 156 2.23 7.69 17.79
N LEU A 157 1.70 7.09 16.72
CA LEU A 157 0.49 6.26 16.80
C LEU A 157 0.73 4.97 17.58
N TYR A 158 1.98 4.49 17.61
CA TYR A 158 2.39 3.25 18.27
C TYR A 158 2.97 3.48 19.66
N GLY A 159 2.86 2.44 20.50
CA GLY A 159 3.43 2.46 21.86
C GLY A 159 2.62 3.27 22.87
N LYS A 160 1.37 3.63 22.55
CA LYS A 160 0.43 4.24 23.51
C LYS A 160 -0.03 3.22 24.56
N ASP A 161 -0.25 1.98 24.13
CA ASP A 161 -0.56 0.85 24.99
C ASP A 161 0.63 -0.13 24.97
N ASN A 162 1.26 -0.37 26.13
CA ASN A 162 2.45 -1.22 26.28
C ASN A 162 2.24 -2.72 25.98
N ASN A 163 1.11 -3.09 25.38
CA ASN A 163 0.69 -4.48 25.19
C ASN A 163 0.98 -5.05 23.81
N GLY A 164 1.72 -4.36 22.93
CA GLY A 164 2.20 -4.99 21.69
C GLY A 164 2.64 -4.00 20.61
N PRO A 165 3.02 -4.53 19.43
CA PRO A 165 3.61 -3.74 18.36
C PRO A 165 2.58 -3.05 17.45
N PHE A 166 1.28 -3.32 17.62
CA PHE A 166 0.22 -2.86 16.74
C PHE A 166 -0.47 -1.60 17.27
N LEU A 167 -1.24 -0.92 16.40
CA LEU A 167 -2.06 0.23 16.78
C LEU A 167 -3.03 -0.10 17.92
N MET A 168 -3.56 -1.32 17.95
CA MET A 168 -4.48 -1.83 18.99
C MET A 168 -3.74 -2.66 20.06
N GLY A 169 -2.45 -2.36 20.30
CA GLY A 169 -1.61 -3.10 21.25
C GLY A 169 -1.22 -4.48 20.73
N SER A 170 -1.83 -5.53 21.29
CA SER A 170 -1.48 -6.93 20.97
C SER A 170 -2.14 -7.47 19.69
N GLN A 171 -3.20 -6.82 19.21
CA GLN A 171 -3.98 -7.28 18.06
C GLN A 171 -3.73 -6.40 16.83
N PRO A 172 -3.56 -6.99 15.64
CA PRO A 172 -3.42 -6.21 14.42
C PRO A 172 -4.76 -5.57 14.02
N SER A 173 -4.65 -4.40 13.40
CA SER A 173 -5.74 -3.69 12.77
C SER A 173 -5.47 -3.51 11.27
N PHE A 174 -6.50 -3.13 10.51
CA PHE A 174 -6.31 -2.76 9.12
C PHE A 174 -5.40 -1.53 8.96
N GLY A 175 -5.30 -0.66 9.96
CA GLY A 175 -4.38 0.48 9.96
C GLY A 175 -2.91 0.05 9.94
N ASP A 176 -2.58 -1.02 10.67
CA ASP A 176 -1.23 -1.62 10.63
C ASP A 176 -0.90 -2.12 9.23
N PHE A 177 -1.86 -2.78 8.57
CA PHE A 177 -1.67 -3.28 7.21
C PHE A 177 -1.53 -2.15 6.18
N VAL A 178 -2.19 -1.00 6.40
CA VAL A 178 -2.03 0.18 5.54
C VAL A 178 -0.60 0.72 5.61
N ILE A 179 -0.01 0.82 6.80
CA ILE A 179 1.39 1.25 6.99
C ILE A 179 2.34 0.21 6.41
N VAL A 180 2.23 -1.04 6.82
CA VAL A 180 3.14 -2.12 6.39
C VAL A 180 3.08 -2.32 4.88
N ALA A 181 1.92 -2.19 4.26
CA ALA A 181 1.79 -2.26 2.81
C ALA A 181 2.55 -1.12 2.09
N PHE A 182 2.62 0.07 2.69
CA PHE A 182 3.43 1.16 2.15
C PHE A 182 4.92 0.84 2.29
N ILE A 183 5.35 0.32 3.44
CA ILE A 183 6.74 -0.13 3.67
C ILE A 183 7.13 -1.19 2.63
N GLU A 184 6.28 -2.19 2.41
CA GLU A 184 6.51 -3.22 1.41
C GLU A 184 6.55 -2.66 -0.01
N CYS A 185 5.75 -1.64 -0.31
CA CYS A 185 5.87 -0.93 -1.57
C CYS A 185 7.27 -0.33 -1.73
N VAL A 186 7.76 0.39 -0.72
CA VAL A 186 9.08 1.01 -0.76
C VAL A 186 10.20 -0.04 -0.81
N MET A 187 10.09 -1.12 -0.05
CA MET A 187 11.04 -2.25 -0.08
C MET A 187 11.15 -2.89 -1.48
N ARG A 188 10.02 -3.06 -2.19
CA ARG A 188 10.00 -3.61 -3.56
C ARG A 188 10.47 -2.60 -4.61
N VAL A 189 10.37 -1.30 -4.33
CA VAL A 189 10.92 -0.24 -5.18
C VAL A 189 12.44 -0.15 -5.04
N GLY A 190 12.96 -0.33 -3.83
CA GLY A 190 14.39 -0.37 -3.57
C GLY A 190 14.67 -0.80 -2.14
N LYS A 191 15.50 -1.84 -1.98
CA LYS A 191 15.87 -2.35 -0.66
C LYS A 191 16.52 -1.27 0.20
N ASP A 192 17.38 -0.43 -0.39
CA ASP A 192 17.99 0.74 0.27
C ASP A 192 16.94 1.70 0.84
N MET A 193 15.90 2.01 0.07
CA MET A 193 14.83 2.91 0.50
C MET A 193 13.98 2.31 1.60
N GLY A 194 13.63 1.02 1.48
CA GLY A 194 12.80 0.36 2.48
C GLY A 194 13.57 0.18 3.80
N GLN A 195 14.87 -0.12 3.75
CA GLN A 195 15.71 -0.11 4.95
C GLN A 195 15.82 1.27 5.56
N ARG A 196 15.96 2.32 4.75
CA ARG A 196 15.93 3.71 5.24
C ARG A 196 14.61 4.03 5.92
N TRP A 197 13.48 3.65 5.33
CA TRP A 197 12.16 3.83 5.93
C TRP A 197 12.07 3.19 7.33
N LEU A 198 12.51 1.93 7.45
CA LEU A 198 12.53 1.21 8.72
C LEU A 198 13.46 1.84 9.75
N SER A 199 14.54 2.50 9.31
CA SER A 199 15.46 3.20 10.20
C SER A 199 14.95 4.54 10.75
N MET A 200 13.83 5.06 10.22
CA MET A 200 13.30 6.37 10.64
C MET A 200 12.77 6.35 12.08
N ASP A 201 12.20 5.24 12.52
CA ASP A 201 11.75 5.05 13.90
C ASP A 201 11.60 3.55 14.21
N GLU A 202 12.11 3.12 15.38
CA GLU A 202 12.05 1.72 15.81
C GLU A 202 10.62 1.16 15.92
N ARG A 203 9.62 2.01 16.21
CA ARG A 203 8.21 1.59 16.30
C ARG A 203 7.68 1.12 14.96
N LEU A 204 8.05 1.82 13.88
CA LEU A 204 7.69 1.46 12.52
C LEU A 204 8.39 0.16 12.09
N ALA A 205 9.63 -0.05 12.52
CA ALA A 205 10.32 -1.32 12.32
C ALA A 205 9.66 -2.49 13.08
N ARG A 206 9.23 -2.27 14.32
CA ARG A 206 8.55 -3.29 15.14
C ARG A 206 7.24 -3.77 14.53
N VAL A 207 6.38 -2.85 14.06
CA VAL A 207 5.11 -3.25 13.43
C VAL A 207 5.34 -3.98 12.10
N HIS A 208 6.36 -3.58 11.33
CA HIS A 208 6.74 -4.28 10.10
C HIS A 208 7.19 -5.72 10.39
N GLU A 209 8.09 -5.92 11.35
CA GLU A 209 8.55 -7.26 11.73
C GLU A 209 7.40 -8.11 12.29
N ALA A 210 6.50 -7.52 13.08
CA ALA A 210 5.32 -8.22 13.60
C ALA A 210 4.37 -8.72 12.50
N CYS A 211 4.34 -8.06 11.34
CA CYS A 211 3.53 -8.44 10.19
C CYS A 211 4.21 -9.45 9.23
N LYS A 212 5.47 -9.82 9.48
CA LYS A 212 6.26 -10.70 8.60
C LYS A 212 5.61 -12.04 8.24
N PRO A 213 4.92 -12.74 9.17
CA PRO A 213 4.21 -13.98 8.82
C PRO A 213 3.13 -13.82 7.73
N TRP A 214 2.65 -12.59 7.49
CA TRP A 214 1.66 -12.27 6.47
C TRP A 214 2.26 -11.66 5.20
N MET A 215 3.57 -11.41 5.18
CA MET A 215 4.29 -10.91 4.00
C MET A 215 4.94 -12.02 3.18
N GLU A 216 5.29 -13.13 3.83
CA GLU A 216 6.02 -14.26 3.22
C GLU A 216 5.11 -15.28 2.52
N LYS A 217 3.79 -15.19 2.72
CA LYS A 217 2.82 -16.08 2.09
C LYS A 217 2.44 -15.59 0.69
N ASP A 218 2.83 -16.36 -0.32
CA ASP A 218 2.28 -16.25 -1.66
C ASP A 218 1.44 -17.50 -1.95
N PHE A 219 0.14 -17.28 -2.25
CA PHE A 219 -0.78 -18.29 -2.78
C PHE A 219 -0.93 -18.12 -4.30
#